data_AF-A0A7J8A4C3-F1
#
_entry.id   AF-A0A7J8A4C3-F1
#
_cell.length_a   1.000
_cell.length_b   1.000
_cell.length_c   1.000
_cell.angle_alpha   90.00
_cell.angle_beta   90.00
_cell.angle_gamma   90.00
#
_symmetry.space_group_name_H-M   'P 1'
#
loop_
_entity.id
_entity.type
_entity.pdbx_description
1 polymer ?
#
loop_
_entity_poly.entity_id
_entity_poly.type
_entity_poly.pdbx_seq_one_letter_code
_entity_poly.pdbx_strand_id
1 'polypeptide(L)'
;MTGLALLYAGVFVAFWACMIGVGICYTIFDLGFRFDVAWFLTETSPFMWSNLGIGLAISLSVVGAAWGIYITGSSIIGGGVKAPRIKTKNLVSAIGLFGVIVAILQTSRVKMGD
;
A
#
# COMPACT_ATOMS: atom_id res chain seq x y z
N MET A 1 -20.20 11.70 -12.42
CA MET A 1 -19.32 11.12 -11.39
C MET A 1 -20.19 10.32 -10.43
N THR A 2 -19.83 9.09 -10.07
CA THR A 2 -20.57 8.35 -9.03
C THR A 2 -20.51 9.11 -7.70
N GLY A 3 -21.54 8.99 -6.84
CA GLY A 3 -21.57 9.70 -5.56
C GLY A 3 -20.33 9.44 -4.68
N LEU A 4 -19.79 8.22 -4.71
CA LEU A 4 -18.55 7.85 -4.03
C LEU A 4 -17.31 8.54 -4.62
N ALA A 5 -17.20 8.61 -5.95
CA ALA A 5 -16.07 9.29 -6.59
C ALA A 5 -16.05 10.79 -6.28
N LEU A 6 -17.23 11.41 -6.18
CA LEU A 6 -17.36 12.81 -5.75
C LEU A 6 -16.89 13.00 -4.30
N LEU A 7 -17.25 12.07 -3.40
CA LEU A 7 -16.82 12.10 -2.00
C LEU A 7 -15.29 12.01 -1.88
N TYR A 8 -14.65 11.02 -2.52
CA TYR A 8 -13.20 10.87 -2.47
C TYR A 8 -12.47 12.07 -3.07
N ALA A 9 -12.95 12.59 -4.19
CA ALA A 9 -12.37 13.78 -4.81
C ALA A 9 -12.53 15.03 -3.92
N GLY A 10 -13.70 15.20 -3.30
CA GLY A 10 -13.96 16.32 -2.38
C GLY A 10 -13.07 16.29 -1.14
N VAL A 11 -12.95 15.13 -0.49
CA VAL A 11 -12.07 14.96 0.68
C VAL A 11 -10.61 15.21 0.32
N PHE A 12 -10.16 14.69 -0.82
CA PHE A 12 -8.79 14.89 -1.30
C PHE A 12 -8.49 16.37 -1.55
N VAL A 13 -9.35 17.09 -2.27
CA VAL A 13 -9.16 18.51 -2.55
C VAL A 13 -9.21 19.35 -1.27
N ALA A 14 -10.14 19.07 -0.36
CA ALA A 14 -10.23 19.78 0.92
C ALA A 14 -8.97 19.58 1.78
N PHE A 15 -8.44 18.36 1.86
CA PHE A 15 -7.21 18.06 2.58
C PHE A 15 -6.02 18.86 2.03
N TRP A 16 -5.80 18.83 0.72
CA TRP A 16 -4.69 19.55 0.09
C TRP A 16 -4.84 21.07 0.18
N ALA A 17 -6.05 21.60 0.01
CA ALA A 17 -6.32 23.03 0.17
C ALA A 17 -6.01 23.50 1.61
N CYS A 18 -6.45 22.75 2.62
CA CYS A 18 -6.14 23.03 4.01
C CYS A 18 -4.63 22.96 4.29
N MET A 19 -3.94 21.93 3.79
CA MET A 19 -2.51 21.77 4.01
C MET A 19 -1.70 22.91 3.37
N ILE A 20 -2.05 23.35 2.17
CA ILE A 20 -1.43 24.51 1.51
C ILE A 20 -1.71 25.79 2.31
N GLY A 21 -2.96 26.01 2.73
CA GLY A 21 -3.32 27.17 3.54
C GLY A 21 -2.55 27.22 4.86
N VAL A 22 -2.46 26.09 5.55
CA VAL A 22 -1.67 25.96 6.79
C VAL A 22 -0.18 26.19 6.52
N GLY A 23 0.38 25.61 5.46
CA GLY A 23 1.78 25.80 5.08
C GLY A 23 2.13 27.26 4.80
N ILE A 24 1.28 27.97 4.05
CA ILE A 24 1.44 29.41 3.78
C ILE A 24 1.34 30.23 5.07
N CYS A 25 0.40 29.91 5.96
CA CYS A 25 0.30 30.60 7.25
C CYS A 25 1.57 30.41 8.09
N TYR A 26 2.10 29.19 8.17
CA TYR A 26 3.33 28.93 8.94
C TYR A 26 4.55 29.70 8.39
N THR A 27 4.64 29.95 7.08
CA THR A 27 5.74 30.74 6.49
C THR A 27 5.52 32.24 6.63
N ILE A 28 4.29 32.75 6.49
CA ILE A 28 3.99 34.19 6.60
C ILE A 28 4.10 34.70 8.03
N PHE A 29 3.63 33.92 9.02
CA PHE A 29 3.68 34.31 10.44
C PHE A 29 5.05 34.10 11.09
N ASP A 30 6.08 33.73 10.31
CA ASP A 30 7.43 33.43 10.79
C ASP A 30 7.49 32.31 11.85
N LEU A 31 6.46 31.46 11.89
CA LEU A 31 6.36 30.28 12.76
C LEU A 31 6.98 29.03 12.13
N GLY A 32 7.73 29.18 11.04
CA GLY A 32 8.34 28.07 10.29
C GLY A 32 9.25 27.18 11.13
N PHE A 33 9.88 27.73 12.17
CA PHE A 33 10.71 26.98 13.12
C PHE A 33 9.94 25.92 13.93
N ARG A 34 8.61 26.03 14.01
CA ARG A 34 7.76 25.02 14.68
C ARG A 34 7.49 23.81 13.79
N PHE A 35 7.65 23.95 12.48
CA PHE A 35 7.52 22.85 11.53
C PHE A 35 8.84 22.08 11.44
N ASP A 36 9.11 21.28 12.48
CA ASP A 36 10.34 20.49 12.58
C ASP A 36 10.11 19.03 12.18
N VAL A 37 10.55 18.68 10.97
CA VAL A 37 10.51 17.31 10.45
C VAL A 37 11.54 16.43 11.16
N ALA A 38 12.66 17.00 11.61
CA ALA A 38 13.70 16.24 12.32
C ALA A 38 13.15 15.77 13.67
N TRP A 39 12.51 16.65 14.44
CA TRP A 39 11.84 16.27 15.69
C TRP A 39 10.83 15.13 15.48
N PHE A 40 9.98 15.21 14.44
CA PHE A 40 9.03 14.16 14.13
C PHE A 40 9.70 12.81 13.86
N LEU A 41 10.80 12.79 13.11
CA LEU A 41 11.53 11.56 12.78
C LEU A 41 12.32 10.99 13.96
N THR A 42 12.82 11.83 14.87
CA THR A 42 13.60 11.38 16.03
C THR A 42 12.73 10.96 17.22
N GLU A 43 11.60 11.63 17.43
CA GLU A 43 10.69 11.32 18.53
C GLU A 43 9.86 10.07 18.24
N THR A 44 9.58 9.82 16.95
CA THR A 44 8.82 8.64 16.54
C THR A 44 9.65 7.37 16.70
N SER A 45 9.13 6.40 17.48
CA SER A 45 9.86 5.16 17.74
C SER A 45 10.26 4.40 16.46
N PRO A 46 11.52 3.94 16.33
CA PRO A 46 11.98 3.18 15.16
C PRO A 46 11.17 1.88 14.91
N PHE A 47 10.65 1.27 15.98
CA PHE A 47 9.82 0.07 15.90
C PHE A 47 8.51 0.30 15.16
N MET A 48 7.93 1.50 15.25
CA MET A 48 6.70 1.82 14.53
C MET A 48 6.90 1.74 13.01
N TRP A 49 7.98 2.34 12.50
CA TRP A 49 8.32 2.30 11.08
C TRP A 49 8.65 0.89 10.60
N SER A 50 9.41 0.13 11.41
CA SER A 50 9.78 -1.26 11.10
C SER A 50 8.55 -2.17 11.01
N ASN A 51 7.68 -2.14 12.01
CA ASN A 51 6.51 -3.01 12.06
C ASN A 51 5.46 -2.64 11.02
N LEU A 52 5.27 -1.33 10.77
CA LEU A 52 4.41 -0.85 9.69
C LEU A 52 4.93 -1.31 8.32
N GLY A 53 6.24 -1.22 8.09
CA GLY A 53 6.88 -1.66 6.85
C GLY A 53 6.68 -3.16 6.59
N ILE A 54 6.94 -4.00 7.59
CA ILE A 54 6.74 -5.46 7.48
C ILE A 54 5.27 -5.79 7.22
N GLY A 55 4.35 -5.18 7.98
CA GLY A 55 2.91 -5.40 7.81
C GLY A 55 2.40 -4.99 6.43
N LEU A 56 2.84 -3.83 5.93
CA LEU A 56 2.48 -3.34 4.59
C LEU A 56 3.08 -4.21 3.48
N ALA A 57 4.33 -4.67 3.62
CA ALA A 57 4.98 -5.53 2.63
C ALA A 57 4.21 -6.84 2.41
N ILE A 58 3.78 -7.50 3.49
CA ILE A 58 2.97 -8.73 3.39
C ILE A 58 1.59 -8.40 2.82
N SER A 59 0.91 -7.41 3.39
CA SER A 59 -0.48 -7.12 3.07
C SER A 59 -0.66 -6.68 1.61
N LEU A 60 0.16 -5.74 1.13
CA LEU A 60 0.12 -5.27 -0.26
C LEU A 60 0.48 -6.39 -1.25
N SER A 61 1.42 -7.28 -0.87
CA SER A 61 1.76 -8.44 -1.70
C SER A 61 0.59 -9.40 -1.86
N VAL A 62 -0.10 -9.75 -0.77
CA VAL A 62 -1.21 -10.71 -0.81
C VAL A 62 -2.41 -10.14 -1.55
N VAL A 63 -2.73 -8.85 -1.35
CA VAL A 63 -3.80 -8.16 -2.08
C VAL A 63 -3.52 -8.16 -3.58
N GLY A 64 -2.29 -7.85 -3.99
CA GLY A 64 -1.89 -7.89 -5.41
C GLY A 64 -1.98 -9.29 -6.02
N ALA A 65 -1.52 -10.32 -5.30
CA ALA A 65 -1.61 -11.71 -5.74
C ALA A 65 -3.07 -12.17 -5.88
N ALA A 66 -3.92 -11.89 -4.89
CA ALA A 66 -5.33 -12.23 -4.93
C ALA A 66 -6.06 -11.57 -6.11
N TRP A 67 -5.76 -10.29 -6.38
CA TRP A 67 -6.32 -9.56 -7.51
C TRP A 67 -5.90 -10.17 -8.85
N GLY A 68 -4.62 -10.53 -9.01
CA GLY A 68 -4.10 -11.17 -10.23
C GLY A 68 -4.69 -12.58 -10.46
N ILE A 69 -4.85 -13.37 -9.41
CA ILE A 69 -5.50 -14.69 -9.47
C ILE A 69 -6.97 -14.54 -9.86
N TYR A 70 -7.68 -13.56 -9.30
CA TYR A 70 -9.10 -13.33 -9.61
C TYR A 70 -9.33 -12.99 -11.09
N ILE A 71 -8.52 -12.07 -11.65
CA ILE A 71 -8.62 -11.68 -13.07
C ILE A 71 -8.26 -12.87 -13.99
N THR A 72 -7.20 -13.61 -13.64
CA THR A 72 -6.76 -14.75 -14.46
C THR A 72 -7.75 -15.91 -14.37
N GLY A 73 -8.25 -16.21 -13.17
CA GLY A 73 -9.21 -17.28 -12.90
C GLY A 73 -10.55 -17.05 -13.60
N SER A 74 -11.10 -15.83 -13.54
CA SER A 74 -12.33 -15.48 -14.27
C SER A 74 -12.17 -15.67 -15.79
N SER A 75 -11.01 -15.31 -16.34
CA SER A 75 -10.69 -15.49 -17.77
C SER A 75 -10.53 -16.96 -18.19
N ILE A 76 -9.85 -17.77 -17.37
CA ILE A 76 -9.66 -19.22 -17.64
C ILE A 76 -10.99 -19.96 -17.58
N ILE A 77 -11.86 -19.64 -16.61
CA ILE A 77 -13.18 -20.26 -16.49
C ILE A 77 -14.06 -19.88 -17.69
N GLY A 78 -14.06 -18.61 -18.08
CA GLY A 78 -14.80 -18.13 -19.27
C GLY A 78 -14.35 -18.78 -20.58
N GLY A 79 -13.03 -18.89 -20.82
CA GLY A 79 -12.47 -19.53 -22.02
C GLY A 79 -12.56 -21.07 -22.00
N GLY A 80 -12.58 -21.66 -20.80
CA GLY A 80 -12.62 -23.10 -20.58
C GLY A 80 -13.96 -23.77 -20.91
N VAL A 81 -15.02 -22.99 -21.18
CA VAL A 81 -16.34 -23.50 -21.59
C VAL A 81 -16.31 -24.00 -23.04
N LYS A 82 -15.59 -23.31 -23.94
CA LYS A 82 -15.48 -23.68 -25.36
C LYS A 82 -14.27 -24.58 -25.67
N ALA A 83 -13.20 -24.50 -24.87
CA ALA A 83 -12.00 -25.31 -25.04
C ALA A 83 -11.45 -25.78 -23.67
N PRO A 84 -11.88 -26.94 -23.15
CA PRO A 84 -11.56 -27.40 -21.79
C PRO A 84 -10.08 -27.74 -21.56
N ARG A 85 -9.28 -27.88 -22.63
CA ARG A 85 -7.82 -28.15 -22.57
C ARG A 85 -6.96 -26.98 -22.06
N ILE A 86 -7.56 -25.80 -21.85
CA ILE A 86 -6.85 -24.58 -21.40
C ILE A 86 -6.68 -24.54 -19.87
N LYS A 87 -7.48 -25.33 -19.12
CA LYS A 87 -7.54 -25.28 -17.65
C LYS A 87 -6.24 -25.69 -16.95
N THR A 88 -5.51 -26.68 -17.47
CA THR A 88 -4.30 -27.23 -16.82
C THR A 88 -2.99 -26.57 -17.24
N LYS A 89 -2.91 -25.98 -18.44
CA LYS A 89 -1.66 -25.35 -18.93
C LYS A 89 -1.40 -23.95 -18.37
N ASN A 90 -2.45 -23.25 -17.92
CA ASN A 90 -2.34 -21.86 -17.48
C ASN A 90 -2.37 -21.68 -15.96
N LEU A 91 -2.24 -22.76 -15.18
CA LEU A 91 -2.29 -22.72 -13.71
C LEU A 91 -1.03 -22.08 -13.09
N VAL A 92 0.11 -22.14 -13.78
CA VAL A 92 1.41 -21.63 -13.30
C VAL A 92 1.42 -20.09 -13.20
N SER A 93 0.60 -19.38 -13.97
CA SER A 93 0.55 -17.90 -13.96
C SER A 93 -0.12 -17.32 -12.71
N ALA A 94 -0.65 -18.14 -11.81
CA ALA A 94 -1.35 -17.72 -10.60
C ALA A 94 -0.44 -17.59 -9.35
N ILE A 95 0.86 -17.85 -9.47
CA ILE A 95 1.76 -18.01 -8.30
C ILE A 95 2.38 -16.66 -7.90
N GLY A 96 1.87 -16.08 -6.81
CA GLY A 96 2.36 -14.83 -6.20
C GLY A 96 3.28 -15.02 -4.99
N LEU A 97 4.25 -15.95 -5.04
CA LEU A 97 5.08 -16.33 -3.88
C LEU A 97 6.18 -15.31 -3.50
N PHE A 98 6.54 -14.39 -4.40
CA PHE A 98 7.74 -13.57 -4.24
C PHE A 98 7.65 -12.57 -3.06
N GLY A 99 6.50 -11.93 -2.83
CA GLY A 99 6.40 -10.91 -1.79
C GLY A 99 6.29 -11.48 -0.36
N VAL A 100 5.81 -12.72 -0.19
CA VAL A 100 5.85 -13.41 1.12
C VAL A 100 7.31 -13.71 1.52
N ILE A 101 8.15 -14.09 0.56
CA ILE A 101 9.59 -14.35 0.80
C ILE A 101 10.30 -13.08 1.26
N VAL A 102 10.10 -11.94 0.57
CA VAL A 102 10.72 -10.66 0.93
C VAL A 102 10.30 -10.18 2.32
N ALA A 103 9.04 -10.36 2.69
CA ALA A 103 8.57 -9.99 4.02
C ALA A 103 9.19 -10.85 5.13
N ILE A 104 9.26 -12.17 4.95
CA ILE A 104 9.93 -13.08 5.90
C ILE A 104 11.41 -12.68 6.08
N LEU A 105 12.08 -12.31 4.98
CA LEU A 105 13.46 -11.83 5.02
C LEU A 105 13.60 -10.52 5.81
N GLN A 106 12.65 -9.58 5.72
CA GLN A 106 12.68 -8.34 6.50
C GLN A 106 12.48 -8.59 8.00
N THR A 107 11.57 -9.51 8.37
CA THR A 107 11.36 -9.89 9.79
C THR A 107 12.63 -10.44 10.43
N SER A 108 13.43 -11.23 9.70
CA SER A 108 14.70 -11.78 10.22
C SER A 108 15.80 -10.74 10.50
N ARG A 109 15.64 -9.50 10.02
CA ARG A 109 16.59 -8.40 10.26
C ARG A 109 16.23 -7.55 11.48
N VAL A 110 15.00 -7.66 11.98
CA VAL A 110 14.56 -6.99 13.20
C VAL A 110 15.07 -7.78 14.38
N LYS A 111 16.14 -7.31 15.02
CA LYS A 111 16.57 -7.81 16.32
C LYS A 111 15.72 -7.14 17.39
N MET A 112 14.86 -7.91 18.03
CA MET A 112 14.25 -7.49 19.29
C MET A 112 15.37 -7.56 20.33
N GLY A 113 15.92 -6.39 20.68
CA GLY A 113 16.90 -6.29 21.74
C GLY A 113 16.24 -6.59 23.09
N ASP A 114 16.95 -7.31 23.93
CA ASP A 114 16.82 -7.18 25.39
C ASP A 114 17.11 -5.72 25.79
#